data_AF-A0A7T1Y540-F1
#
_entry.id   AF-A0A7T1Y540-F1
#
_cell.length_a   1.000
_cell.length_b   1.000
_cell.length_c   1.000
_cell.angle_alpha   90.00
_cell.angle_beta   90.00
_cell.angle_gamma   90.00
#
_symmetry.space_group_name_H-M   'P 1'
#
loop_
_entity.id
_entity.type
_entity.pdbx_description
1 polymer ?
#
loop_
_entity_poly.entity_id
_entity_poly.type
_entity_poly.pdbx_seq_one_letter_code
_entity_poly.pdbx_strand_id
1 'polypeptide(L)'
;MHSPKTDKYLFATLLLAGGSPASGEPPAHYLERAGAVLMEAGGDTQHYEKALAIYDEGLARHPDHTELRTNRVSLLASLGRYEAASRDLDALDEEGLHKEGMLLRCMLHERLEGATDDAVACYAKVEAAYVMAGEPTDTPNANHILAARLAGSPEAEALLLEWQASEEAGQNPMSGEMLEMEREALIRVFLP
;
A
#
# COMPACT_ATOMS: atom_id res chain seq x y z
N MET A 1 -28.30 -6.57 73.52
CA MET A 1 -26.96 -5.95 73.62
C MET A 1 -26.30 -6.08 72.25
N HIS A 2 -26.58 -5.15 71.34
CA HIS A 2 -25.73 -4.00 71.01
C HIS A 2 -24.46 -4.39 70.21
N SER A 3 -24.62 -4.52 68.89
CA SER A 3 -23.70 -3.89 67.92
C SER A 3 -23.93 -2.36 67.99
N PRO A 4 -23.05 -1.43 67.53
CA PRO A 4 -21.90 -1.60 66.61
C PRO A 4 -20.66 -0.76 67.00
N LYS A 5 -19.58 -0.81 66.22
CA LYS A 5 -18.64 0.29 65.88
C LYS A 5 -17.63 -0.26 64.86
N THR A 6 -17.88 -0.16 63.56
CA THR A 6 -17.36 0.92 62.69
C THR A 6 -15.94 1.36 63.05
N ASP A 7 -14.95 0.62 62.55
CA ASP A 7 -13.63 1.20 62.33
C ASP A 7 -13.70 2.20 61.19
N LYS A 8 -13.40 3.41 61.57
CA LYS A 8 -13.50 4.66 60.85
C LYS A 8 -12.12 4.98 60.26
N TYR A 9 -12.09 5.20 58.96
CA TYR A 9 -11.05 5.93 58.22
C TYR A 9 -9.62 5.36 58.25
N LEU A 10 -9.26 4.65 57.17
CA LEU A 10 -8.02 4.98 56.47
C LEU A 10 -8.34 5.17 54.98
N PHE A 11 -8.92 6.33 54.69
CA PHE A 11 -8.81 6.94 53.37
C PHE A 11 -7.36 7.42 53.25
N ALA A 12 -6.58 6.77 52.40
CA ALA A 12 -5.39 7.36 51.81
C ALA A 12 -5.37 6.92 50.35
N THR A 13 -6.07 7.71 49.54
CA THR A 13 -5.89 7.84 48.10
C THR A 13 -4.42 7.81 47.71
N LEU A 14 -4.07 6.87 46.83
CA LEU A 14 -3.10 7.13 45.77
C LEU A 14 -3.72 6.70 44.42
N LEU A 15 -4.82 7.36 44.07
CA LEU A 15 -5.02 7.74 42.67
C LEU A 15 -3.90 8.74 42.37
N LEU A 16 -2.94 8.34 41.54
CA LEU A 16 -2.15 9.13 40.58
C LEU A 16 -0.76 8.51 40.36
N ALA A 17 -0.70 7.61 39.39
CA ALA A 17 0.01 7.89 38.14
C ALA A 17 -0.85 7.23 37.06
N GLY A 18 -1.71 7.93 36.31
CA GLY A 18 -1.47 9.27 35.80
C GLY A 18 -0.23 9.33 34.90
N GLY A 19 0.35 8.17 34.52
CA GLY A 19 1.12 8.10 33.30
C GLY A 19 0.09 8.02 32.19
N SER A 20 -0.21 9.14 31.53
CA SER A 20 -0.69 9.05 30.15
C SER A 20 0.16 7.98 29.46
N PRO A 21 -0.40 7.02 28.70
CA PRO A 21 0.45 6.25 27.79
C PRO A 21 1.26 7.31 27.06
N ALA A 22 2.59 7.20 27.10
CA ALA A 22 3.47 8.17 26.46
C ALA A 22 2.88 8.42 25.08
N SER A 23 2.26 9.59 24.90
CA SER A 23 1.56 9.92 23.67
C SER A 23 2.68 10.15 22.69
N GLY A 24 3.18 9.06 22.11
CA GLY A 24 4.03 9.11 20.95
C GLY A 24 3.29 9.92 19.90
N GLU A 25 4.07 10.58 19.05
CA GLU A 25 3.50 11.34 17.95
C GLU A 25 2.53 10.47 17.14
N PRO A 26 1.36 11.00 16.73
CA PRO A 26 0.39 10.24 15.95
C PRO A 26 0.98 9.86 14.59
N PRO A 27 0.43 8.86 13.88
CA PRO A 27 0.91 8.49 12.55
C PRO A 27 1.03 9.68 11.58
N ALA A 28 0.10 10.64 11.65
CA ALA A 28 0.09 11.86 10.86
C ALA A 28 1.40 12.67 10.97
N HIS A 29 2.01 12.74 12.15
CA HIS A 29 3.29 13.44 12.36
C HIS A 29 4.41 12.84 11.49
N TYR A 30 4.48 11.52 11.40
CA TYR A 30 5.49 10.83 10.59
C TYR A 30 5.23 11.00 9.10
N LEU A 31 3.95 10.92 8.69
CA LEU A 31 3.52 11.15 7.32
C LEU A 31 3.87 12.58 6.84
N GLU A 32 3.54 13.59 7.65
CA GLU A 32 3.84 14.99 7.35
C GLU A 32 5.35 15.26 7.25
N ARG A 33 6.13 14.75 8.21
CA ARG A 33 7.59 14.89 8.20
C ARG A 33 8.24 14.21 7.00
N ALA A 34 7.83 12.98 6.67
CA ALA A 34 8.35 12.28 5.51
C ALA A 34 7.95 13.01 4.21
N GLY A 35 6.69 13.46 4.11
CA GLY A 35 6.19 14.24 2.98
C GLY A 35 6.99 15.53 2.75
N ALA A 36 7.32 16.27 3.82
CA ALA A 36 8.15 17.47 3.73
C ALA A 36 9.54 17.17 3.15
N VAL A 37 10.19 16.11 3.63
CA VAL A 37 11.50 15.67 3.10
C VAL A 37 11.41 15.25 1.64
N LEU A 38 10.33 14.56 1.24
CA LEU A 38 10.12 14.12 -0.13
C LEU A 38 9.88 15.29 -1.09
N MET A 39 9.18 16.34 -0.66
CA MET A 39 9.01 17.56 -1.46
C MET A 39 10.34 18.28 -1.73
N GLU A 40 11.29 18.20 -0.79
CA GLU A 40 12.63 18.77 -0.93
C GLU A 40 13.60 17.87 -1.72
N ALA A 41 13.22 16.62 -2.01
CA ALA A 41 14.14 15.62 -2.54
C ALA A 41 14.66 15.98 -3.95
N GLY A 42 13.81 16.46 -4.84
CA GLY A 42 14.21 16.78 -6.22
C GLY A 42 14.88 15.61 -6.97
N GLY A 43 14.60 14.35 -6.59
CA GLY A 43 15.25 13.16 -7.12
C GLY A 43 16.51 12.69 -6.37
N ASP A 44 16.89 13.36 -5.28
CA ASP A 44 18.08 13.02 -4.49
C ASP A 44 17.84 11.83 -3.55
N THR A 45 18.65 10.78 -3.75
CA THR A 45 18.67 9.58 -2.91
C THR A 45 18.83 9.91 -1.43
N GLN A 46 19.58 10.95 -1.06
CA GLN A 46 19.76 11.30 0.35
C GLN A 46 18.44 11.67 1.04
N HIS A 47 17.56 12.37 0.35
CA HIS A 47 16.25 12.75 0.89
C HIS A 47 15.30 11.54 0.94
N TYR A 48 15.39 10.65 -0.03
CA TYR A 48 14.68 9.38 0.02
C TYR A 48 15.11 8.51 1.20
N GLU A 49 16.40 8.42 1.51
CA GLU A 49 16.86 7.72 2.72
C GLU A 49 16.35 8.37 4.01
N LYS A 50 16.33 9.71 4.08
CA LYS A 50 15.78 10.43 5.24
C LYS A 50 14.29 10.15 5.40
N ALA A 51 13.51 10.15 4.33
CA ALA A 51 12.10 9.83 4.37
C ALA A 51 11.85 8.38 4.78
N LEU A 52 12.64 7.42 4.29
CA LEU A 52 12.59 6.02 4.76
C LEU A 52 12.84 5.92 6.26
N ALA A 53 13.84 6.62 6.79
CA ALA A 53 14.12 6.62 8.23
C ALA A 53 12.95 7.17 9.06
N ILE A 54 12.20 8.15 8.53
CA ILE A 54 10.98 8.66 9.19
C ILE A 54 9.85 7.63 9.15
N TYR A 55 9.67 6.92 8.04
CA TYR A 55 8.70 5.82 7.97
C TYR A 55 9.07 4.67 8.90
N ASP A 56 10.35 4.30 8.99
CA ASP A 56 10.84 3.31 9.95
C ASP A 56 10.55 3.75 11.40
N GLU A 57 10.77 5.02 11.72
CA GLU A 57 10.44 5.60 13.03
C GLU A 57 8.94 5.48 13.35
N GLY A 58 8.09 5.81 12.37
CA GLY A 58 6.63 5.72 12.49
C GLY A 58 6.15 4.28 12.68
N LEU A 59 6.62 3.34 11.86
CA LEU A 59 6.26 1.93 11.94
C LEU A 59 6.78 1.24 13.20
N ALA A 60 7.89 1.70 13.78
CA ALA A 60 8.34 1.21 15.09
C ALA A 60 7.37 1.57 16.23
N ARG A 61 6.56 2.63 16.07
CA ARG A 61 5.53 3.06 17.03
C ARG A 61 4.14 2.55 16.67
N HIS A 62 3.86 2.45 15.38
CA HIS A 62 2.56 2.10 14.81
C HIS A 62 2.74 0.99 13.76
N PRO A 63 3.08 -0.25 14.20
CA PRO A 63 3.47 -1.34 13.30
C PRO A 63 2.37 -1.73 12.30
N ASP A 64 1.10 -1.54 12.67
CA ASP A 64 -0.04 -1.95 11.86
C ASP A 64 -0.63 -0.80 11.02
N HIS A 65 0.06 0.35 10.95
CA HIS A 65 -0.45 1.50 10.21
C HIS A 65 -0.23 1.37 8.70
N THR A 66 -1.30 1.00 8.00
CA THR A 66 -1.29 0.73 6.55
C THR A 66 -0.68 1.84 5.73
N GLU A 67 -1.07 3.10 5.94
CA GLU A 67 -0.59 4.22 5.10
C GLU A 67 0.92 4.47 5.25
N LEU A 68 1.48 4.29 6.45
CA LEU A 68 2.93 4.45 6.67
C LEU A 68 3.69 3.37 5.90
N ARG A 69 3.15 2.15 5.93
CA ARG A 69 3.71 1.01 5.21
C ARG A 69 3.58 1.16 3.70
N THR A 70 2.42 1.56 3.18
CA THR A 70 2.20 1.80 1.75
C THR A 70 3.12 2.89 1.20
N ASN A 71 3.28 4.00 1.92
CA ASN A 71 4.19 5.07 1.49
C ASN A 71 5.66 4.61 1.49
N ARG A 72 6.05 3.79 2.48
CA ARG A 72 7.38 3.17 2.52
C ARG A 72 7.60 2.19 1.37
N VAL A 73 6.61 1.36 1.03
CA VAL A 73 6.63 0.45 -0.14
C VAL A 73 6.89 1.23 -1.42
N SER A 74 6.13 2.29 -1.69
CA SER A 74 6.31 3.11 -2.90
C SER A 74 7.71 3.70 -2.99
N LEU A 75 8.25 4.20 -1.87
CA LEU A 75 9.59 4.78 -1.82
C LEU A 75 10.69 3.71 -2.00
N LEU A 76 10.54 2.54 -1.38
CA LEU A 76 11.46 1.41 -1.54
C LEU A 76 11.46 0.90 -2.98
N ALA A 77 10.29 0.78 -3.61
CA ALA A 77 10.16 0.38 -5.02
C ALA A 77 10.86 1.39 -5.95
N SER A 78 10.67 2.69 -5.72
CA SER A 78 11.32 3.77 -6.48
C SER A 78 12.85 3.78 -6.34
N LEU A 79 13.37 3.25 -5.24
CA LEU A 79 14.80 3.09 -4.97
C LEU A 79 15.38 1.75 -5.44
N GLY A 80 14.57 0.90 -6.10
CA GLY A 80 15.00 -0.44 -6.52
C GLY A 80 15.16 -1.45 -5.38
N ARG A 81 14.63 -1.16 -4.18
CA ARG A 81 14.74 -2.02 -2.98
C ARG A 81 13.56 -2.98 -2.88
N TYR A 82 13.37 -3.80 -3.91
CA TYR A 82 12.16 -4.58 -4.09
C TYR A 82 11.95 -5.65 -3.01
N GLU A 83 13.00 -6.27 -2.49
CA GLU A 83 12.87 -7.28 -1.42
C GLU A 83 12.33 -6.67 -0.13
N ALA A 84 12.68 -5.41 0.15
CA ALA A 84 12.14 -4.69 1.29
C ALA A 84 10.69 -4.25 1.05
N ALA A 85 10.38 -3.78 -0.15
CA ALA A 85 9.01 -3.42 -0.54
C ALA A 85 8.07 -4.64 -0.49
N SER A 86 8.51 -5.79 -1.00
CA SER A 86 7.76 -7.06 -0.96
C SER A 86 7.51 -7.50 0.48
N ARG A 87 8.52 -7.48 1.36
CA ARG A 87 8.33 -7.78 2.79
C ARG A 87 7.31 -6.88 3.48
N ASP A 88 7.28 -5.59 3.12
CA ASP A 88 6.29 -4.67 3.65
C ASP A 88 4.89 -4.97 3.13
N LEU A 89 4.73 -5.29 1.85
CA LEU A 89 3.43 -5.70 1.32
C LEU A 89 2.96 -7.01 1.94
N ASP A 90 3.83 -8.00 2.15
CA ASP A 90 3.46 -9.29 2.76
C ASP A 90 2.95 -9.14 4.20
N ALA A 91 3.39 -8.08 4.89
CA ALA A 91 2.92 -7.75 6.23
C ALA A 91 1.53 -7.07 6.26
N LEU A 92 0.96 -6.73 5.10
CA LEU A 92 -0.42 -6.26 4.98
C LEU A 92 -1.34 -7.45 4.70
N ASP A 93 -2.35 -7.67 5.54
CA ASP A 93 -3.37 -8.68 5.29
C ASP A 93 -4.03 -8.46 3.91
N GLU A 94 -4.39 -9.53 3.21
CA GLU A 94 -5.02 -9.44 1.88
C GLU A 94 -6.32 -8.62 1.90
N GLU A 95 -7.08 -8.67 3.00
CA GLU A 95 -8.28 -7.84 3.22
C GLU A 95 -7.94 -6.34 3.42
N GLY A 96 -6.70 -6.04 3.82
CA GLY A 96 -6.20 -4.69 4.04
C GLY A 96 -5.60 -4.01 2.79
N LEU A 97 -5.42 -4.76 1.70
CA LEU A 97 -4.96 -4.20 0.43
C LEU A 97 -6.14 -3.86 -0.49
N HIS A 98 -6.18 -2.60 -0.94
CA HIS A 98 -6.96 -2.27 -2.12
C HIS A 98 -6.32 -2.86 -3.38
N LYS A 99 -7.05 -2.90 -4.51
CA LYS A 99 -6.68 -3.65 -5.72
C LYS A 99 -5.32 -3.22 -6.29
N GLU A 100 -4.98 -1.94 -6.18
CA GLU A 100 -3.69 -1.35 -6.56
C GLU A 100 -2.52 -1.91 -5.74
N GLY A 101 -2.72 -2.08 -4.44
CA GLY A 101 -1.72 -2.66 -3.56
C GLY A 101 -1.49 -4.14 -3.86
N MET A 102 -2.57 -4.87 -4.17
CA MET A 102 -2.47 -6.25 -4.64
C MET A 102 -1.72 -6.34 -5.97
N LEU A 103 -2.03 -5.44 -6.92
CA LEU A 103 -1.35 -5.37 -8.21
C LEU A 103 0.15 -5.12 -8.03
N LEU A 104 0.53 -4.11 -7.24
CA LEU A 104 1.93 -3.80 -6.94
C LEU A 104 2.65 -4.98 -6.28
N ARG A 105 1.99 -5.73 -5.39
CA ARG A 105 2.54 -6.96 -4.78
C ARG A 105 2.90 -7.98 -5.87
N CYS A 106 1.98 -8.26 -6.80
CA CYS A 106 2.24 -9.18 -7.90
C CYS A 106 3.41 -8.71 -8.79
N MET A 107 3.48 -7.40 -9.08
CA MET A 107 4.58 -6.82 -9.87
C MET A 107 5.93 -6.94 -9.19
N LEU A 108 5.99 -6.73 -7.86
CA LEU A 108 7.22 -6.91 -7.08
C LEU A 108 7.67 -8.37 -7.06
N HIS A 109 6.74 -9.33 -6.89
CA HIS A 109 7.09 -10.75 -6.99
C HIS A 109 7.62 -11.10 -8.38
N GLU A 110 6.95 -10.66 -9.46
CA GLU A 110 7.45 -10.87 -10.82
C GLU A 110 8.81 -10.21 -11.05
N ARG A 111 9.05 -9.02 -10.49
CA ARG A 111 10.34 -8.33 -10.61
C ARG A 111 11.49 -9.09 -9.94
N LEU A 112 11.19 -9.81 -8.87
CA LEU A 112 12.14 -10.59 -8.06
C LEU A 112 12.36 -12.01 -8.59
N GLU A 113 11.30 -12.66 -9.07
CA GLU A 113 11.29 -14.10 -9.38
C GLU A 113 11.08 -14.40 -10.87
N GLY A 114 10.70 -13.40 -11.66
CA GLY A 114 10.33 -13.52 -13.07
C GLY A 114 8.85 -13.81 -13.29
N ALA A 115 8.45 -13.91 -14.57
CA ALA A 115 7.09 -14.20 -14.99
C ALA A 115 6.76 -15.70 -14.80
N THR A 116 6.57 -16.10 -13.54
CA THR A 116 6.22 -17.47 -13.14
C THR A 116 4.71 -17.71 -13.21
N ASP A 117 4.29 -18.98 -13.16
CA ASP A 117 2.88 -19.35 -13.05
C ASP A 117 2.24 -18.77 -11.78
N ASP A 118 3.01 -18.65 -10.68
CA ASP A 118 2.55 -18.04 -9.43
C ASP A 118 2.33 -16.53 -9.60
N ALA A 119 3.20 -15.83 -10.34
CA ALA A 119 3.00 -14.42 -10.68
C ALA A 119 1.72 -14.23 -11.51
N VAL A 120 1.52 -15.07 -12.53
CA VAL A 120 0.30 -15.07 -13.35
C VAL A 120 -0.96 -15.30 -12.50
N ALA A 121 -0.92 -16.29 -11.60
CA ALA A 121 -2.02 -16.58 -10.68
C ALA A 121 -2.28 -15.42 -9.70
N CYS A 122 -1.23 -14.68 -9.30
CA CYS A 122 -1.37 -13.48 -8.48
C CYS A 122 -2.22 -12.42 -9.21
N TYR A 123 -1.88 -12.09 -10.46
CA TYR A 123 -2.65 -11.12 -11.24
C TYR A 123 -4.09 -11.56 -11.50
N ALA A 124 -4.33 -12.86 -11.73
CA ALA A 124 -5.68 -13.39 -11.92
C ALA A 124 -6.57 -13.17 -10.68
N LYS A 125 -6.00 -13.20 -9.46
CA LYS A 125 -6.72 -12.83 -8.23
C LYS A 125 -7.08 -11.34 -8.20
N VAL A 126 -6.18 -10.48 -8.68
CA VAL A 126 -6.42 -9.02 -8.76
C VAL A 126 -7.53 -8.73 -9.77
N GLU A 127 -7.48 -9.34 -10.95
CA GLU A 127 -8.52 -9.24 -11.97
C GLU A 127 -9.87 -9.72 -11.43
N ALA A 128 -9.91 -10.90 -10.80
CA ALA A 128 -11.13 -11.41 -10.19
C ALA A 128 -11.71 -10.46 -9.13
N ALA A 129 -10.85 -9.74 -8.40
CA ALA A 129 -11.31 -8.72 -7.45
C ALA A 129 -12.02 -7.55 -8.16
N TYR A 130 -11.61 -7.15 -9.37
CA TYR A 130 -12.32 -6.15 -10.18
C TYR A 130 -13.68 -6.68 -10.68
N VAL A 131 -13.79 -7.97 -10.99
CA VAL A 131 -15.03 -8.58 -11.53
C VAL A 131 -16.07 -8.90 -10.43
N MET A 132 -15.63 -9.32 -9.25
CA MET A 132 -16.52 -9.82 -8.17
C MET A 132 -17.28 -8.72 -7.41
N ALA A 133 -16.91 -7.44 -7.60
CA ALA A 133 -17.67 -6.34 -7.03
C ALA A 133 -18.91 -6.10 -7.91
N GLY A 134 -20.11 -6.31 -7.38
CA GLY A 134 -21.38 -5.95 -8.03
C GLY A 134 -21.58 -4.43 -8.16
N GLU A 135 -20.51 -3.69 -8.46
CA GLU A 135 -20.51 -2.28 -8.76
C GLU A 135 -21.01 -2.08 -10.20
N PRO A 136 -21.93 -1.14 -10.42
CA PRO A 136 -22.57 -0.96 -11.72
C PRO A 136 -21.56 -0.40 -12.72
N THR A 137 -21.10 -1.25 -13.65
CA THR A 137 -20.45 -0.87 -14.92
C THR A 137 -19.50 0.33 -14.80
N ASP A 138 -18.49 0.23 -13.93
CA ASP A 138 -17.33 1.11 -14.11
C ASP A 138 -16.62 0.62 -15.37
N THR A 139 -16.52 1.51 -16.35
CA THR A 139 -15.60 1.33 -17.49
C THR A 139 -14.27 0.83 -16.94
N PRO A 140 -13.68 -0.24 -17.53
CA PRO A 140 -12.46 -0.82 -16.99
C PRO A 140 -11.37 0.25 -16.93
N ASN A 141 -10.76 0.44 -15.77
CA ASN A 141 -9.64 1.36 -15.63
C ASN A 141 -8.31 0.67 -16.00
N ALA A 142 -7.23 1.45 -16.10
CA ALA A 142 -5.92 0.93 -16.47
C ALA A 142 -5.43 -0.23 -15.58
N ASN A 143 -5.69 -0.20 -14.27
CA ASN A 143 -5.22 -1.24 -13.35
C ASN A 143 -5.95 -2.58 -13.54
N HIS A 144 -7.25 -2.55 -13.85
CA HIS A 144 -8.01 -3.74 -14.22
C HIS A 144 -7.41 -4.39 -15.49
N ILE A 145 -7.14 -3.57 -16.52
CA ILE A 145 -6.58 -4.05 -17.78
C ILE A 145 -5.16 -4.60 -17.58
N LEU A 146 -4.34 -3.93 -16.77
CA LEU A 146 -3.00 -4.43 -16.40
C LEU A 146 -3.08 -5.79 -15.72
N ALA A 147 -3.97 -5.95 -14.75
CA ALA A 147 -4.17 -7.23 -14.06
C ALA A 147 -4.57 -8.33 -15.05
N ALA A 148 -5.56 -8.08 -15.90
CA ALA A 148 -6.02 -9.04 -16.92
C ALA A 148 -4.89 -9.42 -17.91
N ARG A 149 -4.15 -8.42 -18.43
CA ARG A 149 -3.03 -8.66 -19.35
C ARG A 149 -1.93 -9.50 -18.71
N LEU A 150 -1.53 -9.16 -17.49
CA LEU A 150 -0.44 -9.87 -16.78
C LEU A 150 -0.87 -11.26 -16.28
N ALA A 151 -2.17 -11.47 -16.10
CA ALA A 151 -2.79 -12.77 -15.85
C ALA A 151 -2.92 -13.66 -17.12
N GLY A 152 -2.66 -13.12 -18.31
CA GLY A 152 -2.92 -13.83 -19.57
C GLY A 152 -4.41 -14.09 -19.82
N SER A 153 -5.27 -13.23 -19.29
CA SER A 153 -6.72 -13.32 -19.38
C SER A 153 -7.22 -13.17 -20.83
N PRO A 154 -8.16 -14.02 -21.29
CA PRO A 154 -8.78 -13.85 -22.60
C PRO A 154 -9.65 -12.58 -22.70
N GLU A 155 -10.05 -11.99 -21.57
CA GLU A 155 -10.83 -10.75 -21.52
C GLU A 155 -9.96 -9.49 -21.72
N ALA A 156 -8.63 -9.58 -21.58
CA ALA A 156 -7.74 -8.43 -21.54
C ALA A 156 -7.84 -7.51 -22.78
N GLU A 157 -7.98 -8.09 -23.97
CA GLU A 157 -8.12 -7.32 -25.22
C GLU A 157 -9.46 -6.59 -25.29
N ALA A 158 -10.55 -7.24 -24.86
CA ALA A 158 -11.87 -6.63 -24.83
C ALA A 158 -11.92 -5.45 -23.84
N LEU A 159 -11.32 -5.62 -22.65
CA LEU A 159 -11.22 -4.56 -21.64
C LEU A 159 -10.42 -3.35 -22.14
N LEU A 160 -9.31 -3.60 -22.85
CA LEU A 160 -8.50 -2.52 -23.43
C LEU A 160 -9.29 -1.71 -24.47
N LEU A 161 -10.00 -2.39 -25.37
CA LEU A 161 -10.83 -1.73 -26.39
C LEU A 161 -11.96 -0.90 -25.77
N GLU A 162 -12.58 -1.40 -24.71
CA GLU A 162 -13.61 -0.66 -23.97
C GLU A 162 -13.05 0.60 -23.32
N TRP A 163 -11.90 0.51 -22.64
CA TRP A 163 -11.23 1.68 -22.05
C TRP A 163 -10.78 2.69 -23.09
N GLN A 164 -10.21 2.25 -24.22
CA GLN A 164 -9.80 3.13 -25.31
C GLN A 164 -10.97 3.93 -25.92
N ALA A 165 -12.20 3.40 -25.83
CA ALA A 165 -13.41 4.10 -26.25
C ALA A 165 -13.98 5.05 -25.18
N SER A 166 -13.43 5.05 -23.96
CA SER A 166 -13.87 5.90 -22.85
C SER A 166 -13.26 7.31 -22.90
N GLU A 167 -13.86 8.26 -22.16
CA GLU A 167 -13.28 9.59 -21.98
C GLU A 167 -11.97 9.55 -21.16
N GLU A 168 -11.79 8.56 -20.30
CA GLU A 168 -10.61 8.39 -19.44
C GLU A 168 -9.35 8.17 -20.29
N ALA A 169 -9.44 7.36 -21.35
CA ALA A 169 -8.32 7.12 -22.25
C ALA A 169 -7.83 8.39 -22.94
N GLY A 170 -8.76 9.27 -23.32
CA GLY A 170 -8.42 10.57 -23.91
C GLY A 170 -7.72 11.52 -22.93
N GLN A 171 -7.95 11.35 -21.62
CA GLN A 171 -7.34 12.16 -20.57
C GLN A 171 -5.97 11.62 -20.13
N ASN A 172 -5.71 10.33 -20.34
CA ASN A 172 -4.52 9.63 -19.84
C ASN A 172 -3.76 8.89 -20.96
N PRO A 173 -3.19 9.61 -21.95
CA PRO A 173 -2.52 8.99 -23.10
C PRO A 173 -1.30 8.13 -22.70
N MET A 174 -0.58 8.52 -21.64
CA MET A 174 0.54 7.74 -21.09
C MET A 174 0.08 6.36 -20.60
N SER A 175 -1.09 6.26 -19.98
CA SER A 175 -1.64 4.98 -19.55
C SER A 175 -1.91 4.08 -20.75
N GLY A 176 -2.41 4.64 -21.86
CA GLY A 176 -2.65 3.88 -23.09
C GLY A 176 -1.36 3.27 -23.66
N GLU A 177 -0.30 4.07 -23.74
CA GLU A 177 1.02 3.57 -24.18
C GLU A 177 1.52 2.44 -23.27
N MET A 178 1.40 2.61 -21.95
CA MET A 178 1.81 1.60 -20.97
C MET A 178 1.00 0.30 -21.10
N LEU A 179 -0.31 0.41 -21.34
CA LEU A 179 -1.20 -0.74 -21.53
C LEU A 179 -0.89 -1.56 -22.80
N GLU A 180 -0.11 -1.04 -23.73
CA GLU A 180 0.32 -1.74 -24.94
C GLU A 180 1.77 -2.26 -24.85
N MET A 181 2.51 -1.91 -23.80
CA MET A 181 3.90 -2.33 -23.65
C MET A 181 4.04 -3.85 -23.49
N GLU A 182 5.17 -4.36 -23.97
CA GLU A 182 5.63 -5.72 -23.68
C GLU A 182 5.80 -5.91 -22.16
N ARG A 183 5.40 -7.07 -21.66
CA ARG A 183 5.36 -7.41 -20.22
C ARG A 183 6.64 -7.03 -19.48
N GLU A 184 7.79 -7.44 -20.00
CA GLU A 184 9.08 -7.19 -19.34
C GLU A 184 9.43 -5.69 -19.32
N ALA A 185 9.10 -4.95 -20.38
CA ALA A 185 9.31 -3.51 -20.44
C ALA A 185 8.36 -2.78 -19.49
N LEU A 186 7.11 -3.22 -19.43
CA LEU A 186 6.08 -2.67 -18.53
C LEU A 186 6.50 -2.80 -17.06
N ILE A 187 6.92 -4.00 -16.64
CA ILE A 187 7.39 -4.24 -15.26
C ILE A 187 8.59 -3.33 -14.94
N ARG A 188 9.52 -3.12 -15.88
CA ARG A 188 10.65 -2.19 -15.69
C ARG A 188 10.26 -0.72 -15.64
N VAL A 189 9.16 -0.31 -16.26
CA VAL A 189 8.66 1.08 -16.13
C VAL A 189 8.12 1.32 -14.73
N PHE A 190 7.36 0.37 -14.17
CA PHE A 190 6.82 0.50 -12.81
C PHE A 190 7.89 0.25 -11.73
N LEU A 191 8.83 -0.65 -11.99
CA LEU A 191 9.85 -1.12 -11.04
C LEU A 191 11.24 -1.10 -11.74
N PRO A 192 11.84 0.09 -11.91
CA PRO A 192 13.09 0.31 -12.66
C PRO A 192 14.33 -0.23 -11.96
#